data_AF-A0A9D6E1J3-F1
#
_entry.id   AF-A0A9D6E1J3-F1
#
_cell.length_a   1.000
_cell.length_b   1.000
_cell.length_c   1.000
_cell.angle_alpha   90.00
_cell.angle_beta   90.00
_cell.angle_gamma   90.00
#
_symmetry.space_group_name_H-M   'P 1'
#
loop_
_entity.id
_entity.type
_entity.pdbx_description
1 polymer ?
#
loop_
_entity_poly.entity_id
_entity_poly.type
_entity_poly.pdbx_seq_one_letter_code
_entity_poly.pdbx_strand_id
1 'polypeptide(L)'
;MSTGGLALIIGSILSAAAAFIWLAWRTGKAPSLKDSKGNPIQALEGAAKEDVEHIFNDEFREELRNRGRLHFEKIIGENAMFLQQDLRQTTTQLNDYMRSEITRTLQQEFKKYEQSITDAKQLAIDSIEKTVTTIDQQRQLLQQQMTAQSEAQKAHVMARFEVEMAGIINHYILRAIGNQIDLSDQLDYILSELEANKKAIIEDIKRGT
;
A
#
# COMPACT_ATOMS: atom_id res chain seq x y z
N MET A 1 -84.27 38.52 91.05
CA MET A 1 -83.73 37.40 90.26
C MET A 1 -84.84 36.38 90.12
N SER A 2 -85.31 36.12 88.90
CA SER A 2 -86.49 35.28 88.67
C SER A 2 -86.18 33.81 88.99
N THR A 3 -87.11 33.15 89.67
CA THR A 3 -87.04 31.74 90.07
C THR A 3 -86.80 30.80 88.89
N GLY A 4 -87.22 31.19 87.67
CA GLY A 4 -86.92 30.46 86.44
C GLY A 4 -85.45 30.51 86.00
N GLY A 5 -84.72 31.60 86.29
CA GLY A 5 -83.29 31.72 85.96
C GLY A 5 -82.41 30.81 86.80
N LEU A 6 -82.75 30.61 88.08
CA LEU A 6 -82.05 29.69 88.98
C LEU A 6 -82.21 28.22 88.55
N ALA A 7 -83.40 27.84 88.07
CA ALA A 7 -83.64 26.48 87.58
C ALA A 7 -82.78 26.13 86.35
N LEU A 8 -82.58 27.08 85.43
CA LEU A 8 -81.72 26.88 84.26
C LEU A 8 -80.24 26.75 84.62
N ILE A 9 -79.76 27.54 85.58
CA ILE A 9 -78.36 27.47 86.04
C ILE A 9 -78.09 26.13 86.74
N ILE A 10 -79.00 25.68 87.61
CA ILE A 10 -78.86 24.40 88.30
C ILE A 10 -78.92 23.22 87.30
N GLY A 11 -79.81 23.28 86.31
CA GLY A 11 -79.90 22.27 85.24
C GLY A 11 -78.62 22.19 84.39
N SER A 12 -78.02 23.34 84.05
CA SER A 12 -76.76 23.42 83.30
C SER A 12 -75.59 22.78 84.07
N ILE A 13 -75.48 23.06 85.38
CA ILE A 13 -74.42 22.52 86.23
C ILE A 13 -74.55 21.00 86.38
N LEU A 14 -75.78 20.50 86.57
CA LEU A 14 -76.04 19.05 86.66
C LEU A 14 -75.70 18.33 85.36
N SER A 15 -76.02 18.91 84.21
CA SER A 15 -75.70 18.31 82.91
C SER A 15 -74.19 18.28 82.65
N ALA A 16 -73.46 19.33 83.05
CA ALA A 16 -72.00 19.36 82.95
C ALA A 16 -71.34 18.32 83.88
N ALA A 17 -71.82 18.18 85.11
CA ALA A 17 -71.32 17.18 86.06
C ALA A 17 -71.57 15.74 85.54
N ALA A 18 -72.74 15.47 84.97
CA ALA A 18 -73.05 14.18 84.36
C ALA A 18 -72.13 13.87 83.16
N ALA A 19 -71.82 14.86 82.33
CA ALA A 19 -70.89 14.70 81.21
C ALA A 19 -69.46 14.38 81.68
N PHE A 20 -69.00 15.01 82.77
CA PHE A 20 -67.69 14.73 83.36
C PHE A 20 -67.62 13.33 83.98
N ILE A 21 -68.67 12.89 84.69
CA ILE A 21 -68.75 11.53 85.24
C ILE A 21 -68.76 10.49 84.12
N TRP A 22 -69.51 10.74 83.04
CA TRP A 22 -69.53 9.86 81.87
C TRP A 22 -68.17 9.78 81.17
N LEU A 23 -67.49 10.93 81.01
CA LEU A 23 -66.16 10.97 80.42
C LEU A 23 -65.14 10.24 81.31
N ALA A 24 -65.16 10.45 82.63
CA ALA A 24 -64.29 9.77 83.57
C ALA A 24 -64.51 8.25 83.59
N TRP A 25 -65.76 7.79 83.43
CA TRP A 25 -66.06 6.37 83.34
C TRP A 25 -65.64 5.75 82.01
N ARG A 26 -65.67 6.53 80.92
CA ARG A 26 -65.22 6.09 79.59
C ARG A 26 -63.68 6.06 79.47
N THR A 27 -62.98 7.01 80.07
CA THR A 27 -61.51 7.08 80.02
C THR A 27 -60.84 6.23 81.11
N GLY A 28 -61.56 5.86 82.16
CA GLY A 28 -61.09 4.94 83.21
C GLY A 28 -61.01 3.45 82.79
N LYS A 29 -61.53 3.09 81.61
CA LYS A 29 -61.28 1.79 80.97
C LYS A 29 -60.09 1.89 80.02
N ALA A 30 -58.92 2.16 80.58
CA ALA A 30 -57.66 1.77 79.96
C ALA A 30 -57.68 0.23 79.80
N PRO A 31 -57.28 -0.32 78.64
CA PRO A 31 -57.11 -1.76 78.53
C PRO A 31 -56.02 -2.16 79.52
N SER A 32 -56.41 -2.85 80.60
CA SER A 32 -55.45 -3.46 81.51
C SER A 32 -54.68 -4.48 80.67
N LEU A 33 -53.41 -4.18 80.40
CA LEU A 33 -52.40 -5.15 79.98
C LEU A 33 -52.34 -6.22 81.07
N LYS A 34 -53.14 -7.27 80.90
CA LYS A 34 -53.14 -8.44 81.74
C LYS A 34 -52.77 -9.64 80.88
N ASP A 35 -51.68 -10.27 81.29
CA ASP A 35 -51.18 -11.58 80.88
C ASP A 35 -50.55 -11.70 79.50
N SER A 36 -49.28 -11.26 79.41
CA SER A 36 -48.26 -12.07 78.74
C SER A 36 -47.07 -12.22 79.66
N LYS A 37 -46.98 -13.39 80.32
CA LYS A 37 -45.76 -13.87 81.00
C LYS A 37 -44.74 -14.26 79.93
N GLY A 38 -44.21 -13.28 79.21
CA GLY A 38 -43.17 -13.42 78.20
C GLY A 38 -42.40 -12.10 78.13
N ASN A 39 -41.07 -12.19 78.03
CA ASN A 39 -40.16 -11.05 78.08
C ASN A 39 -40.62 -9.94 77.09
N PRO A 40 -40.75 -8.65 77.45
CA PRO A 40 -41.20 -7.60 76.53
C PRO A 40 -40.34 -7.47 75.27
N ILE A 41 -39.08 -7.93 75.36
CA ILE A 41 -38.16 -8.06 74.22
C ILE A 41 -38.63 -9.13 73.23
N GLN A 42 -39.19 -10.25 73.69
CA GLN A 42 -39.72 -11.31 72.81
C GLN A 42 -41.00 -10.89 72.08
N ALA A 43 -41.83 -10.05 72.71
CA ALA A 43 -43.02 -9.49 72.07
C ALA A 43 -42.66 -8.46 70.98
N LEU A 44 -41.66 -7.61 71.23
CA LEU A 44 -41.12 -6.71 70.20
C LEU A 44 -40.41 -7.47 69.08
N GLU A 45 -39.65 -8.52 69.42
CA GLU A 45 -38.95 -9.36 68.44
C GLU A 45 -39.93 -10.15 67.56
N GLY A 46 -41.04 -10.64 68.14
CA GLY A 46 -42.13 -11.28 67.40
C GLY A 46 -42.82 -10.32 66.42
N ALA A 47 -43.20 -9.13 66.90
CA ALA A 47 -43.83 -8.11 66.06
C ALA A 47 -42.89 -7.62 64.94
N ALA A 48 -41.59 -7.44 65.22
CA ALA A 48 -40.61 -7.06 64.20
C ALA A 48 -40.38 -8.18 63.16
N LYS A 49 -40.43 -9.45 63.57
CA LYS A 49 -40.33 -10.58 62.63
C LYS A 49 -41.56 -10.68 61.73
N GLU A 50 -42.75 -10.51 62.27
CA GLU A 50 -44.01 -10.51 61.52
C GLU A 50 -44.08 -9.34 60.52
N ASP A 51 -43.62 -8.15 60.93
CA ASP A 51 -43.58 -6.97 60.07
C ASP A 51 -42.54 -7.11 58.94
N VAL A 52 -41.37 -7.72 59.22
CA VAL A 52 -40.38 -8.06 58.19
C VAL A 52 -40.90 -9.11 57.22
N GLU A 53 -41.67 -10.10 57.70
CA GLU A 53 -42.25 -11.15 56.86
C GLU A 53 -43.37 -10.60 55.95
N HIS A 54 -44.11 -9.59 56.42
CA HIS A 54 -45.02 -8.79 55.58
C HIS A 54 -44.26 -7.96 54.54
N ILE A 55 -43.23 -7.21 54.95
CA ILE A 55 -42.52 -6.27 54.06
C ILE A 55 -41.77 -7.03 52.95
N PHE A 56 -41.30 -8.23 53.24
CA PHE A 56 -40.69 -9.16 52.29
C PHE A 56 -41.60 -10.36 52.01
N ASN A 57 -42.89 -10.09 51.80
CA ASN A 57 -43.84 -11.11 51.40
C ASN A 57 -43.46 -11.74 50.04
N ASP A 58 -44.05 -12.89 49.73
CA ASP A 58 -43.77 -13.60 48.49
C ASP A 58 -44.08 -12.76 47.24
N GLU A 59 -45.06 -11.85 47.32
CA GLU A 59 -45.40 -10.89 46.25
C GLU A 59 -44.26 -9.90 45.97
N PHE A 60 -43.65 -9.30 46.99
CA PHE A 60 -42.49 -8.41 46.84
C PHE A 60 -41.27 -9.17 46.28
N ARG A 61 -41.07 -10.41 46.70
CA ARG A 61 -40.00 -11.27 46.17
C ARG A 61 -40.23 -11.61 44.69
N GLU A 62 -41.47 -11.89 44.31
CA GLU A 62 -41.84 -12.10 42.91
C GLU A 62 -41.70 -10.83 42.08
N GLU A 63 -42.11 -9.66 42.59
CA GLU A 63 -41.92 -8.38 41.90
C GLU A 63 -40.44 -8.04 41.75
N LEU A 64 -39.63 -8.23 42.80
CA LEU A 64 -38.19 -8.03 42.73
C LEU A 64 -37.54 -8.97 41.71
N ARG A 65 -37.97 -10.25 41.67
CA ARG A 65 -37.48 -11.22 40.69
C ARG A 65 -37.91 -10.85 39.27
N ASN A 66 -39.14 -10.42 39.07
CA ASN A 66 -39.66 -10.01 37.77
C ASN A 66 -38.98 -8.72 37.29
N ARG A 67 -38.81 -7.73 38.17
CA ARG A 67 -38.08 -6.48 37.89
C ARG A 67 -36.61 -6.76 37.61
N GLY A 68 -35.98 -7.64 38.39
CA GLY A 68 -34.62 -8.11 38.16
C GLY A 68 -34.48 -8.75 36.78
N ARG A 69 -35.37 -9.68 36.42
CA ARG A 69 -35.39 -10.30 35.09
C ARG A 69 -35.56 -9.27 33.97
N LEU A 70 -36.51 -8.35 34.11
CA LEU A 70 -36.75 -7.28 33.13
C LEU A 70 -35.53 -6.36 32.97
N HIS A 71 -34.89 -5.97 34.08
CA HIS A 71 -33.67 -5.17 34.03
C HIS A 71 -32.51 -5.93 33.38
N PHE A 72 -32.32 -7.21 33.70
CA PHE A 72 -31.29 -8.02 33.06
C PHE A 72 -31.54 -8.20 31.56
N GLU A 73 -32.79 -8.47 31.16
CA GLU A 73 -33.17 -8.59 29.75
C GLU A 73 -32.92 -7.28 29.01
N LYS A 74 -33.28 -6.14 29.61
CA LYS A 74 -33.00 -4.81 29.08
C LYS A 74 -31.49 -4.57 28.92
N ILE A 75 -30.69 -4.84 29.96
CA ILE A 75 -29.24 -4.64 29.93
C ILE A 75 -28.58 -5.54 28.88
N ILE A 76 -29.02 -6.80 28.75
CA ILE A 76 -28.51 -7.72 27.73
C ILE A 76 -28.86 -7.21 26.33
N GLY A 77 -30.10 -6.75 26.12
CA GLY A 77 -30.53 -6.16 24.85
C GLY A 77 -29.74 -4.90 24.47
N GLU A 78 -29.55 -3.98 25.43
CA GLU A 78 -28.75 -2.77 25.24
C GLU A 78 -27.28 -3.10 24.94
N ASN A 79 -26.67 -4.01 25.69
CA ASN A 79 -25.28 -4.42 25.46
C ASN A 79 -25.10 -5.15 24.12
N ALA A 80 -26.03 -6.00 23.72
CA ALA A 80 -26.01 -6.66 22.41
C ALA A 80 -26.12 -5.63 21.28
N MET A 81 -26.97 -4.62 21.45
CA MET A 81 -27.12 -3.52 20.50
C MET A 81 -25.81 -2.72 20.37
N PHE A 82 -25.17 -2.35 21.49
CA PHE A 82 -23.89 -1.63 21.47
C PHE A 82 -22.78 -2.47 20.82
N LEU A 83 -22.67 -3.75 21.16
CA LEU A 83 -21.68 -4.63 20.54
C LEU A 83 -21.90 -4.73 19.02
N GLN A 84 -23.16 -4.87 18.59
CA GLN A 84 -23.48 -4.92 17.16
C GLN A 84 -23.14 -3.60 16.45
N GLN A 85 -23.43 -2.47 17.09
CA GLN A 85 -23.05 -1.16 16.57
C GLN A 85 -21.53 -1.02 16.44
N ASP A 86 -20.78 -1.38 17.48
CA ASP A 86 -19.31 -1.32 17.50
C ASP A 86 -18.69 -2.24 16.45
N LEU A 87 -19.22 -3.46 16.29
CA LEU A 87 -18.77 -4.38 15.25
C LEU A 87 -19.03 -3.82 13.85
N ARG A 88 -20.20 -3.20 13.61
CA ARG A 88 -20.51 -2.57 12.32
C ARG A 88 -19.60 -1.38 12.05
N GLN A 89 -19.35 -0.54 13.06
CA GLN A 89 -18.47 0.61 12.95
C GLN A 89 -17.03 0.18 12.69
N THR A 90 -16.52 -0.78 13.45
CA THR A 90 -15.17 -1.35 13.29
C THR A 90 -15.02 -1.99 11.92
N THR A 91 -16.02 -2.74 11.45
CA THR A 91 -16.00 -3.34 10.10
C THR A 91 -15.90 -2.27 9.01
N THR A 92 -16.65 -1.16 9.15
CA THR A 92 -16.62 -0.06 8.18
C THR A 92 -15.26 0.63 8.19
N GLN A 93 -14.75 0.97 9.37
CA GLN A 93 -13.43 1.59 9.53
C GLN A 93 -12.30 0.71 9.00
N LEU A 94 -12.36 -0.60 9.28
CA LEU A 94 -11.37 -1.56 8.77
C LEU A 94 -11.42 -1.64 7.24
N ASN A 95 -12.62 -1.69 6.64
CA ASN A 95 -12.77 -1.72 5.20
C ASN A 95 -12.22 -0.45 4.53
N ASP A 96 -12.54 0.72 5.08
CA ASP A 96 -12.02 2.00 4.57
C ASP A 96 -10.50 2.09 4.71
N TYR A 97 -9.97 1.68 5.86
CA TYR A 97 -8.53 1.59 6.10
C TYR A 97 -7.85 0.66 5.09
N MET A 98 -8.34 -0.58 4.93
CA MET A 98 -7.78 -1.53 3.96
C MET A 98 -7.82 -0.98 2.55
N ARG A 99 -8.95 -0.40 2.11
CA ARG A 99 -9.07 0.21 0.78
C ARG A 99 -8.03 1.31 0.58
N SER A 100 -7.87 2.18 1.58
CA SER A 100 -6.90 3.28 1.51
C SER A 100 -5.47 2.76 1.45
N GLU A 101 -5.11 1.76 2.26
CA GLU A 101 -3.75 1.24 2.33
C GLU A 101 -3.39 0.40 1.11
N ILE A 102 -4.34 -0.39 0.59
CA ILE A 102 -4.18 -1.10 -0.70
C ILE A 102 -3.97 -0.09 -1.81
N THR A 103 -4.79 0.97 -1.87
CA THR A 103 -4.65 2.01 -2.91
C THR A 103 -3.30 2.71 -2.82
N ARG A 104 -2.88 3.08 -1.60
CA ARG A 104 -1.58 3.73 -1.35
C ARG A 104 -0.42 2.83 -1.76
N THR A 105 -0.47 1.57 -1.36
CA THR A 105 0.58 0.58 -1.67
C THR A 105 0.66 0.34 -3.18
N LEU A 106 -0.49 0.14 -3.85
CA LEU A 106 -0.53 -0.02 -5.30
C LEU A 106 0.04 1.21 -6.02
N GLN A 107 -0.34 2.42 -5.62
CA GLN A 107 0.22 3.65 -6.20
C GLN A 107 1.73 3.75 -6.03
N GLN A 108 2.26 3.39 -4.85
CA GLN A 108 3.69 3.37 -4.59
C GLN A 108 4.41 2.35 -5.48
N GLU A 109 3.87 1.12 -5.59
CA GLU A 109 4.45 0.08 -6.43
C GLU A 109 4.37 0.44 -7.92
N PHE A 110 3.24 1.00 -8.40
CA PHE A 110 3.14 1.49 -9.78
C PHE A 110 4.17 2.58 -10.09
N LYS A 111 4.41 3.51 -9.15
CA LYS A 111 5.45 4.54 -9.32
C LYS A 111 6.85 3.93 -9.41
N LYS A 112 7.15 2.93 -8.59
CA LYS A 112 8.43 2.19 -8.68
C LYS A 112 8.57 1.43 -9.99
N TYR A 113 7.50 0.81 -10.46
CA TYR A 113 7.48 0.12 -11.76
C TYR A 113 7.66 1.09 -12.92
N GLU A 114 6.97 2.24 -12.91
CA GLU A 114 7.13 3.29 -13.92
C GLU A 114 8.59 3.78 -13.98
N GLN A 115 9.19 4.03 -12.82
CA GLN A 115 10.60 4.40 -12.74
C GLN A 115 11.51 3.30 -13.29
N SER A 116 11.31 2.04 -12.88
CA SER A 116 12.11 0.91 -13.34
C SER A 116 12.00 0.70 -14.86
N ILE A 117 10.81 0.89 -15.43
CA ILE A 117 10.58 0.82 -16.88
C ILE A 117 11.31 1.97 -17.60
N THR A 118 11.27 3.18 -17.02
CA THR A 118 11.96 4.35 -17.56
C THR A 118 13.48 4.14 -17.56
N ASP A 119 14.03 3.63 -16.44
CA ASP A 119 15.45 3.32 -16.31
C ASP A 119 15.88 2.21 -17.29
N ALA A 120 15.07 1.15 -17.43
CA ALA A 120 15.33 0.09 -18.39
C ALA A 120 15.28 0.58 -19.84
N LYS A 121 14.34 1.48 -20.17
CA LYS A 121 14.25 2.13 -21.48
C LYS A 121 15.49 2.97 -21.75
N GLN A 122 15.95 3.75 -20.78
CA GLN A 122 17.16 4.56 -20.93
C GLN A 122 18.39 3.68 -21.15
N LEU A 123 18.54 2.62 -20.35
CA LEU A 123 19.64 1.66 -20.52
C LEU A 123 19.62 0.99 -21.89
N ALA A 124 18.44 0.67 -22.42
CA ALA A 124 18.29 0.12 -23.76
C ALA A 124 18.71 1.13 -24.85
N ILE A 125 18.33 2.40 -24.71
CA ILE A 125 18.74 3.47 -25.61
C ILE A 125 20.27 3.62 -25.60
N ASP A 126 20.87 3.72 -24.41
CA ASP A 126 22.31 3.86 -24.25
C ASP A 126 23.07 2.65 -24.84
N SER A 127 22.52 1.44 -24.68
CA SER A 127 23.10 0.21 -25.24
C SER A 127 23.01 0.17 -26.77
N ILE A 128 21.90 0.65 -27.34
CA ILE A 128 21.72 0.77 -28.80
C ILE A 128 22.71 1.81 -29.35
N GLU A 129 22.83 2.98 -28.72
CA GLU A 129 23.79 4.01 -29.12
C GLU A 129 25.23 3.50 -29.07
N LYS A 130 25.61 2.78 -28.01
CA LYS A 130 26.92 2.14 -27.90
C LYS A 130 27.15 1.09 -28.98
N THR A 131 26.11 0.35 -29.36
CA THR A 131 26.18 -0.65 -30.44
C THR A 131 26.35 0.04 -31.80
N VAL A 132 25.59 1.11 -32.08
CA VAL A 132 25.73 1.89 -33.32
C VAL A 132 27.14 2.46 -33.45
N THR A 133 27.66 3.09 -32.40
CA THR A 133 29.03 3.64 -32.40
C THR A 133 30.09 2.56 -32.60
N THR A 134 29.93 1.39 -31.97
CA THR A 134 30.84 0.24 -32.17
C THR A 134 30.77 -0.30 -33.61
N ILE A 135 29.57 -0.40 -34.18
CA ILE A 135 29.37 -0.83 -35.57
C ILE A 135 30.02 0.15 -36.54
N ASP A 136 29.87 1.46 -36.33
CA ASP A 136 30.49 2.47 -37.18
C ASP A 136 32.02 2.42 -37.12
N GLN A 137 32.60 2.22 -35.93
CA GLN A 137 34.03 1.99 -35.78
C GLN A 137 34.50 0.73 -36.51
N GLN A 138 33.77 -0.38 -36.37
CA GLN A 138 34.08 -1.62 -37.09
C GLN A 138 33.98 -1.43 -38.61
N ARG A 139 32.96 -0.70 -39.08
CA ARG A 139 32.76 -0.40 -40.51
C ARG A 139 33.93 0.40 -41.07
N GLN A 140 34.39 1.42 -40.35
CA GLN A 140 35.55 2.22 -40.75
C GLN A 140 36.82 1.38 -40.81
N LEU A 141 37.06 0.53 -39.81
CA LEU A 141 38.22 -0.35 -39.77
C LEU A 141 38.20 -1.37 -40.93
N LEU A 142 37.05 -2.01 -41.17
CA LEU A 142 36.88 -2.92 -42.31
C LEU A 142 37.08 -2.21 -43.65
N GLN A 143 36.59 -0.97 -43.78
CA GLN A 143 36.79 -0.17 -44.98
C GLN A 143 38.27 0.12 -45.23
N GLN A 144 39.01 0.51 -44.18
CA GLN A 144 40.47 0.73 -44.26
C GLN A 144 41.24 -0.55 -44.61
N GLN A 145 40.86 -1.69 -44.02
CA GLN A 145 41.47 -2.98 -44.33
C GLN A 145 41.21 -3.40 -45.77
N MET A 146 39.97 -3.23 -46.25
CA MET A 146 39.61 -3.52 -47.65
C MET A 146 40.37 -2.65 -48.64
N THR A 147 40.51 -1.36 -48.38
CA THR A 147 41.29 -0.47 -49.27
C THR A 147 42.76 -0.87 -49.28
N ALA A 148 43.35 -1.14 -48.11
CA ALA A 148 44.75 -1.57 -48.02
C ALA A 148 45.00 -2.91 -48.73
N GLN A 149 44.10 -3.88 -48.59
CA GLN A 149 44.19 -5.16 -49.31
C GLN A 149 44.03 -4.98 -50.83
N SER A 150 43.10 -4.13 -51.25
CA SER A 150 42.91 -3.83 -52.68
C SER A 150 44.14 -3.18 -53.29
N GLU A 151 44.78 -2.25 -52.58
CA GLU A 151 46.03 -1.60 -53.03
C GLU A 151 47.19 -2.58 -53.08
N ALA A 152 47.36 -3.41 -52.03
CA ALA A 152 48.37 -4.44 -52.00
C ALA A 152 48.20 -5.45 -53.15
N GLN A 153 46.97 -5.85 -53.44
CA GLN A 153 46.68 -6.77 -54.54
C GLN A 153 46.92 -6.11 -55.91
N LYS A 154 46.53 -4.84 -56.11
CA LYS A 154 46.87 -4.08 -57.31
C LYS A 154 48.38 -4.01 -57.52
N ALA A 155 49.13 -3.70 -56.47
CA ALA A 155 50.60 -3.64 -56.51
C ALA A 155 51.20 -5.01 -56.88
N HIS A 156 50.70 -6.10 -56.30
CA HIS A 156 51.16 -7.45 -56.64
C HIS A 156 50.85 -7.82 -58.09
N VAL A 157 49.66 -7.49 -58.60
CA VAL A 157 49.29 -7.75 -60.00
C VAL A 157 50.17 -6.93 -60.95
N MET A 158 50.42 -5.65 -60.65
CA MET A 158 51.31 -4.80 -61.43
C MET A 158 52.75 -5.34 -61.45
N ALA A 159 53.31 -5.70 -60.29
CA ALA A 159 54.66 -6.25 -60.22
C ALA A 159 54.80 -7.53 -61.05
N ARG A 160 53.78 -8.41 -61.03
CA ARG A 160 53.77 -9.62 -61.86
C ARG A 160 53.67 -9.28 -63.34
N PHE A 161 52.80 -8.34 -63.71
CA PHE A 161 52.64 -7.88 -65.08
C PHE A 161 53.94 -7.26 -65.62
N GLU A 162 54.64 -6.44 -64.84
CA GLU A 162 55.93 -5.86 -65.22
C GLU A 162 56.98 -6.95 -65.52
N VAL A 163 57.05 -7.99 -64.68
CA VAL A 163 57.97 -9.12 -64.88
C VAL A 163 57.60 -9.93 -66.13
N GLU A 164 56.32 -10.26 -66.31
CA GLU A 164 55.86 -11.01 -67.49
C GLU A 164 56.05 -10.20 -68.78
N MET A 165 55.74 -8.90 -68.77
CA MET A 165 55.94 -8.00 -69.92
C MET A 165 57.41 -7.84 -70.28
N ALA A 166 58.32 -7.71 -69.31
CA ALA A 166 59.75 -7.65 -69.57
C ALA A 166 60.24 -8.92 -70.28
N GLY A 167 59.74 -10.10 -69.87
CA GLY A 167 60.04 -11.38 -70.53
C GLY A 167 59.49 -11.47 -71.96
N ILE A 168 58.24 -11.04 -72.17
CA ILE A 168 57.58 -11.02 -73.49
C ILE A 168 58.30 -10.05 -74.42
N ILE A 169 58.56 -8.82 -73.99
CA ILE A 169 59.27 -7.81 -74.77
C ILE A 169 60.67 -8.31 -75.14
N ASN A 170 61.41 -8.89 -74.18
CA ASN A 170 62.72 -9.48 -74.47
C ASN A 170 62.64 -10.59 -75.53
N HIS A 171 61.64 -11.48 -75.45
CA HIS A 171 61.41 -12.51 -76.46
C HIS A 171 61.08 -11.93 -77.85
N TYR A 172 60.23 -10.90 -77.91
CA TYR A 172 59.87 -10.25 -79.18
C TYR A 172 61.02 -9.43 -79.78
N ILE A 173 61.81 -8.73 -78.95
CA ILE A 173 63.02 -8.00 -79.38
C ILE A 173 64.04 -9.00 -79.95
N LEU A 174 64.34 -10.09 -79.25
CA LEU A 174 65.26 -11.11 -79.73
C LEU A 174 64.78 -11.77 -81.03
N ARG A 175 63.46 -11.95 -81.21
CA ARG A 175 62.87 -12.49 -82.44
C ARG A 175 62.87 -11.49 -83.60
N ALA A 176 62.64 -10.21 -83.32
CA ALA A 176 62.66 -9.13 -84.31
C ALA A 176 64.10 -8.83 -84.77
N ILE A 177 65.07 -8.87 -83.86
CA ILE A 177 66.50 -8.65 -84.14
C ILE A 177 67.14 -9.91 -84.75
N GLY A 178 66.74 -11.10 -84.32
CA GLY A 178 67.34 -12.36 -84.76
C GLY A 178 67.11 -12.74 -86.22
N ASN A 179 66.26 -12.01 -86.96
CA ASN A 179 65.93 -12.37 -88.35
C ASN A 179 66.25 -11.28 -89.39
N GLN A 180 66.75 -10.11 -89.00
CA GLN A 180 67.22 -9.09 -89.94
C GLN A 180 68.14 -8.05 -89.26
N ILE A 181 69.43 -8.14 -89.62
CA ILE A 181 70.39 -7.01 -89.73
C ILE A 181 71.12 -6.57 -88.43
N ASP A 182 72.43 -6.33 -88.59
CA ASP A 182 73.41 -5.78 -87.65
C ASP A 182 72.94 -4.43 -87.03
N LEU A 183 72.78 -4.38 -85.70
CA LEU A 183 72.10 -3.31 -84.95
C LEU A 183 72.79 -2.93 -83.61
N SER A 184 74.08 -3.26 -83.46
CA SER A 184 74.80 -3.02 -82.20
C SER A 184 74.81 -1.54 -81.75
N ASP A 185 74.82 -0.59 -82.68
CA ASP A 185 74.89 0.85 -82.36
C ASP A 185 73.53 1.49 -82.02
N GLN A 186 72.39 0.87 -82.37
CA GLN A 186 71.06 1.45 -82.12
C GLN A 186 70.40 0.93 -80.84
N LEU A 187 70.83 -0.24 -80.35
CA LEU A 187 70.34 -0.79 -79.08
C LEU A 187 70.73 0.07 -77.87
N ASP A 188 71.94 0.63 -77.85
CA ASP A 188 72.38 1.54 -76.78
C ASP A 188 71.55 2.83 -76.73
N TYR A 189 71.15 3.35 -77.89
CA TYR A 189 70.28 4.54 -77.96
C TYR A 189 68.87 4.25 -77.44
N ILE A 190 68.27 3.11 -77.84
CA ILE A 190 66.92 2.73 -77.41
C ILE A 190 66.89 2.35 -75.92
N LEU A 191 67.91 1.65 -75.42
CA LEU A 191 68.04 1.34 -73.99
C LEU A 191 68.23 2.61 -73.16
N SER A 192 69.03 3.56 -73.64
CA SER A 192 69.20 4.87 -73.01
C SER A 192 67.90 5.67 -72.93
N GLU A 193 67.10 5.71 -74.01
CA GLU A 193 65.80 6.40 -74.01
C GLU A 193 64.77 5.71 -73.12
N LEU A 194 64.75 4.37 -73.08
CA LEU A 194 63.85 3.62 -72.21
C LEU A 194 64.21 3.75 -70.73
N GLU A 195 65.50 3.79 -70.39
CA GLU A 195 65.93 4.10 -69.02
C GLU A 195 65.63 5.54 -68.61
N ALA A 196 65.82 6.50 -69.53
CA ALA A 196 65.51 7.90 -69.29
C ALA A 196 64.00 8.12 -69.06
N ASN A 197 63.15 7.41 -69.81
CA ASN A 197 61.69 7.55 -69.74
C ASN A 197 61.00 6.57 -68.78
N LYS A 198 61.76 5.67 -68.13
CA LYS A 198 61.24 4.65 -67.21
C LYS A 198 60.34 5.24 -66.12
N LYS A 199 60.67 6.41 -65.57
CA LYS A 199 59.86 7.08 -64.55
C LYS A 199 58.51 7.58 -65.09
N ALA A 200 58.48 8.11 -66.31
CA ALA A 200 57.27 8.60 -66.95
C ALA A 200 56.32 7.45 -67.29
N ILE A 201 56.85 6.33 -67.80
CA ILE A 201 56.07 5.12 -68.10
C ILE A 201 55.44 4.55 -66.81
N ILE A 202 56.17 4.52 -65.70
CA ILE A 202 55.65 4.06 -64.40
C ILE A 202 54.57 5.03 -63.86
N GLU A 203 54.72 6.33 -64.09
CA GLU A 203 53.74 7.33 -63.67
C GLU A 203 52.42 7.25 -64.47
N ASP A 204 52.50 7.02 -65.78
CA ASP A 204 51.32 6.82 -66.64
C ASP A 204 50.57 5.53 -66.28
N ILE A 205 51.29 4.43 -66.02
CA ILE A 205 50.68 3.17 -65.57
C ILE A 205 50.02 3.33 -64.18
N LYS A 206 50.59 4.15 -63.29
CA LYS A 206 49.99 4.46 -61.98
C LYS A 206 48.74 5.33 -62.08
N ARG A 207 48.65 6.21 -63.08
CA ARG A 207 47.51 7.13 -63.26
C ARG A 207 46.33 6.50 -63.98
N GLY A 208 46.52 5.36 -64.65
CA GLY A 208 45.45 4.52 -65.16
C GLY A 208 44.50 5.26 -66.12
N THR A 209 44.95 5.52 -67.35
CA THR A 209 44.03 5.36 -68.49
C THR A 209 43.82 3.88 -68.77
#